data_AF-A0A646SZH4-F1
#
_entry.id   AF-A0A646SZH4-F1
#
_cell.length_a   1.000
_cell.length_b   1.000
_cell.length_c   1.000
_cell.angle_alpha   90.00
_cell.angle_beta   90.00
_cell.angle_gamma   90.00
#
_symmetry.space_group_name_H-M   'P 1'
#
loop_
_entity.id
_entity.type
_entity.pdbx_description
1 polymer ?
#
loop_
_entity_poly.entity_id
_entity_poly.type
_entity_poly.pdbx_seq_one_letter_code
_entity_poly.pdbx_strand_id
1 'polypeptide(L)'
;KAYQCLFQVATFKGWIQIMNDAIDSREVGKQPIRETNIYMYLYFVFFIIFGSFFTLNLFIGVIIDNFNEQKKKAGGSLEMFM
;
A
#
# COMPACT_ATOMS: atom_id res chain seq x y z
N LYS A 1 1.30 15.88 2.94
CA LYS A 1 0.67 15.18 4.08
C LYS A 1 -0.20 14.01 3.63
N ALA A 2 -1.11 14.16 2.65
CA ALA A 2 -1.96 13.07 2.18
C ALA A 2 -1.22 11.77 1.78
N TYR A 3 -0.16 11.86 0.97
CA TYR A 3 0.65 10.69 0.59
C TYR A 3 1.25 9.94 1.79
N GLN A 4 1.71 10.66 2.81
CA GLN A 4 2.28 10.07 4.02
C GLN A 4 1.21 9.28 4.80
N CYS A 5 -0.01 9.82 4.91
CA CYS A 5 -1.12 9.11 5.56
C CYS A 5 -1.48 7.83 4.80
N LEU A 6 -1.56 7.90 3.46
CA LEU A 6 -1.83 6.74 2.61
C LEU A 6 -0.73 5.68 2.72
N PHE A 7 0.54 6.10 2.82
CA PHE A 7 1.65 5.18 3.04
C PHE A 7 1.60 4.50 4.42
N GLN A 8 1.23 5.23 5.47
CA GLN A 8 1.00 4.66 6.81
C GLN A 8 -0.14 3.65 6.82
N VAL A 9 -1.24 3.96 6.10
CA VAL A 9 -2.34 3.03 5.88
C VAL A 9 -1.89 1.80 5.10
N ALA A 10 -1.11 1.98 4.03
CA ALA A 10 -0.63 0.89 3.20
C ALA A 10 0.30 -0.08 3.95
N THR A 11 1.04 0.42 4.93
CA THR A 11 1.95 -0.37 5.78
C THR A 11 1.29 -0.89 7.06
N PHE A 12 -0.01 -0.63 7.25
CA PHE A 12 -0.78 -0.95 8.47
C PHE A 12 -0.19 -0.39 9.78
N LYS A 13 0.59 0.70 9.71
CA LYS A 13 1.18 1.36 10.89
C LYS A 13 0.50 2.69 11.15
N GLY A 14 -0.14 2.84 12.32
CA GLY A 14 -0.88 4.06 12.66
C GLY A 14 -2.17 4.28 11.86
N TRP A 15 -2.56 3.30 11.03
CA TRP A 15 -3.71 3.41 10.12
C TRP A 15 -5.05 3.56 10.84
N ILE A 16 -5.20 2.99 12.04
CA ILE A 16 -6.44 3.06 12.84
C ILE A 16 -6.74 4.51 13.22
N GLN A 17 -5.73 5.29 13.62
CA GLN A 17 -5.91 6.70 14.02
C GLN A 17 -6.36 7.53 12.83
N ILE A 18 -5.68 7.37 11.69
CA ILE A 18 -6.04 8.05 10.43
C ILE A 18 -7.46 7.67 9.99
N MET A 19 -7.81 6.39 10.09
CA MET A 19 -9.13 5.90 9.70
C MET A 19 -10.21 6.49 10.61
N ASN A 20 -10.02 6.46 11.93
CA ASN A 20 -10.96 7.02 12.90
C ASN A 20 -11.15 8.53 12.70
N ASP A 21 -10.06 9.29 12.50
CA ASP A 21 -10.12 10.72 12.22
C ASP A 21 -10.91 11.03 10.94
N ALA A 22 -10.79 10.17 9.92
CA ALA A 22 -11.55 10.31 8.68
C ALA A 22 -13.04 9.94 8.85
N ILE A 23 -13.36 8.90 9.63
CA ILE A 23 -14.73 8.47 9.91
C ILE A 23 -15.49 9.51 10.75
N ASP A 24 -14.79 10.14 11.69
CA ASP A 24 -15.39 11.14 12.56
C ASP A 24 -15.46 12.54 11.91
N SER A 25 -14.90 12.68 10.71
CA SER A 25 -14.84 13.93 9.97
C SER A 25 -16.22 14.40 9.48
N ARG A 26 -16.38 15.73 9.45
CA ARG A 26 -17.59 16.42 8.99
C ARG A 26 -17.20 17.77 8.37
N GLU A 27 -18.10 18.75 8.36
CA GLU A 27 -17.85 20.04 7.72
C GLU A 27 -16.64 20.79 8.31
N VAL A 28 -15.99 21.59 7.46
CA VAL A 28 -14.85 22.42 7.86
C VAL A 28 -15.26 23.36 9.00
N GLY A 29 -14.45 23.41 10.06
CA GLY A 29 -14.72 24.26 11.22
C GLY A 29 -15.72 23.67 12.23
N LYS A 30 -16.21 22.45 12.01
CA LYS A 30 -16.96 21.69 13.01
C LYS A 30 -16.02 20.71 13.73
N GLN A 31 -16.21 20.54 15.04
CA GLN A 31 -15.54 19.48 15.81
C GLN A 31 -15.87 18.11 15.19
N PRO A 32 -15.10 17.01 15.36
CA PRO A 32 -15.52 15.67 14.93
C PRO A 32 -16.73 15.15 15.73
N ILE A 33 -17.51 14.21 15.17
CA ILE A 33 -18.47 13.38 15.93
C ILE A 33 -18.23 11.94 15.51
N ARG A 34 -18.22 11.07 16.51
CA ARG A 34 -18.06 9.64 16.33
C ARG A 34 -18.97 9.08 15.23
N GLU A 35 -18.35 8.43 14.25
CA GLU A 35 -19.04 7.67 13.19
C GLU A 35 -19.99 8.50 12.31
N THR A 36 -19.77 9.81 12.17
CA THR A 36 -20.57 10.67 11.28
C THR A 36 -20.45 10.28 9.80
N ASN A 37 -19.25 9.89 9.36
CA ASN A 37 -18.95 9.59 7.96
C ASN A 37 -18.60 8.11 7.77
N ILE A 38 -19.58 7.26 8.03
CA ILE A 38 -19.43 5.79 7.98
C ILE A 38 -18.96 5.27 6.60
N TYR A 39 -19.24 5.99 5.51
CA TYR A 39 -18.81 5.59 4.17
C TYR A 39 -17.29 5.58 4.00
N MET A 40 -16.54 6.25 4.88
CA MET A 40 -15.07 6.25 4.86
C MET A 40 -14.48 4.86 5.13
N TYR A 41 -15.18 3.97 5.83
CA TYR A 41 -14.75 2.57 5.96
C TYR A 41 -14.56 1.91 4.59
N LEU A 42 -15.51 2.12 3.68
CA LEU A 42 -15.44 1.54 2.34
C LEU A 42 -14.21 2.05 1.59
N TYR A 43 -13.94 3.36 1.67
CA TYR A 43 -12.74 3.93 1.06
C TYR A 43 -11.45 3.22 1.50
N PHE A 44 -11.27 3.02 2.82
CA PHE A 44 -10.07 2.34 3.33
C PHE A 44 -10.03 0.85 2.96
N VAL A 45 -11.17 0.16 2.94
CA VAL A 45 -11.24 -1.24 2.50
C VAL A 45 -10.80 -1.37 1.03
N PHE A 46 -11.34 -0.53 0.14
CA PHE A 46 -10.94 -0.51 -1.26
C PHE A 46 -9.46 -0.16 -1.42
N PHE A 47 -8.96 0.84 -0.70
CA PHE A 47 -7.55 1.22 -0.75
C PHE A 47 -6.61 0.10 -0.27
N ILE A 48 -6.98 -0.64 0.77
CA ILE A 48 -6.16 -1.74 1.28
C ILE A 48 -6.12 -2.92 0.29
N ILE A 49 -7.28 -3.29 -0.27
CA ILE A 49 -7.38 -4.40 -1.23
C ILE A 49 -6.67 -4.06 -2.55
N PHE A 50 -6.98 -2.91 -3.14
CA PHE A 50 -6.46 -2.55 -4.46
C PHE A 50 -5.12 -1.83 -4.40
N GLY A 51 -4.89 -1.01 -3.38
CA GLY A 51 -3.63 -0.28 -3.22
C GLY A 51 -2.55 -1.17 -2.62
N SER A 52 -2.73 -1.63 -1.39
CA SER A 52 -1.67 -2.32 -0.64
C SER A 52 -1.40 -3.72 -1.17
N PHE A 53 -2.44 -4.56 -1.31
CA PHE A 53 -2.27 -5.96 -1.67
C PHE A 53 -1.77 -6.13 -3.11
N PHE A 54 -2.34 -5.41 -4.08
CA PHE A 54 -1.88 -5.44 -5.46
C PHE A 54 -0.46 -4.89 -5.63
N THR A 55 -0.15 -3.75 -5.01
CA THR A 55 1.18 -3.12 -5.14
C THR A 55 2.27 -4.00 -4.52
N LEU A 56 2.03 -4.59 -3.35
CA LEU A 56 2.99 -5.52 -2.72
C LEU A 56 3.22 -6.76 -3.60
N ASN A 57 2.16 -7.38 -4.10
CA ASN A 57 2.26 -8.57 -4.95
C ASN A 57 2.99 -8.26 -6.27
N LEU A 58 2.71 -7.12 -6.90
CA LEU A 58 3.39 -6.67 -8.11
C LEU A 58 4.88 -6.40 -7.83
N PHE A 59 5.19 -5.72 -6.72
CA PHE A 59 6.56 -5.41 -6.34
C PHE A 59 7.40 -6.68 -6.12
N ILE A 60 6.84 -7.66 -5.40
CA ILE A 60 7.48 -8.96 -5.21
C ILE A 60 7.68 -9.66 -6.56
N GLY A 61 6.70 -9.63 -7.46
CA GLY A 61 6.79 -10.19 -8.80
C GLY A 61 7.96 -9.60 -9.60
N VAL A 62 8.04 -8.26 -9.69
CA VAL A 62 9.12 -7.57 -10.40
C VAL A 62 10.49 -7.89 -9.81
N ILE A 63 10.61 -7.98 -8.49
CA ILE A 63 11.85 -8.34 -7.81
C ILE A 63 12.27 -9.76 -8.20
N ILE A 64 11.36 -10.74 -8.12
CA ILE A 64 11.64 -12.13 -8.45
C ILE A 64 12.05 -12.26 -9.92
N ASP A 65 11.34 -11.58 -10.82
CA ASP A 65 11.65 -11.60 -12.25
C ASP A 65 13.04 -11.01 -12.52
N ASN A 66 13.40 -9.92 -11.85
CA ASN A 66 14.72 -9.32 -11.97
C ASN A 66 15.83 -10.26 -11.44
N PHE A 67 15.62 -10.91 -10.30
CA PHE A 67 16.56 -11.91 -9.78
C PHE A 67 16.73 -13.11 -10.72
N ASN A 68 15.64 -13.59 -11.32
CA ASN A 68 15.68 -14.67 -12.30
C ASN A 68 16.45 -14.27 -13.57
N GLU A 69 16.30 -13.03 -14.03
CA GLU A 69 17.04 -12.51 -15.18
C GLU A 69 18.55 -12.40 -14.88
N GLN A 70 18.92 -11.91 -13.69
CA GLN A 70 20.31 -11.86 -13.25
C GLN A 70 20.94 -13.26 -13.16
N LYS A 71 20.20 -14.24 -12.60
CA LYS A 71 20.65 -15.63 -12.51
C LYS A 71 20.89 -16.25 -13.88
N LYS A 72 20.01 -16.00 -14.86
CA LYS A 72 20.19 -16.48 -16.25
C LYS A 72 21.43 -15.89 -16.90
N LYS A 73 21.69 -14.59 -16.73
CA LYS A 73 22.89 -13.93 -17.28
C LYS A 73 24.18 -14.46 -16.64
N ALA A 74 24.18 -14.70 -15.34
CA ALA A 74 25.32 -15.29 -14.64
C ALA A 74 25.60 -16.76 -15.06
N GLY A 75 24.54 -17.57 -15.24
CA GLY A 75 24.67 -18.96 -15.70
C GLY A 75 25.15 -19.07 -17.15
N GLY A 76 24.60 -18.25 -18.06
CA GLY A 76 25.01 -18.23 -19.47
C GLY A 76 26.43 -17.69 -19.69
N SER A 77 26.90 -16.79 -18.83
CA SER A 77 28.31 -16.38 -18.83
C SER A 77 29.25 -17.54 -18.52
N LEU A 78 28.89 -18.42 -17.59
CA LEU A 78 29.76 -19.50 -17.14
C LEU A 78 29.85 -20.63 -18.19
N GLU A 79 28.76 -20.92 -18.89
CA GLU A 79 28.76 -21.81 -20.07
C GLU A 79 29.53 -21.23 -21.27
N MET A 80 29.63 -19.91 -21.40
CA MET A 80 30.41 -19.29 -22.48
C MET A 80 31.93 -19.38 -22.25
N PHE A 81 32.35 -19.58 -21.00
CA PHE A 81 33.76 -19.71 -20.61
C PHE A 81 34.24 -21.17 -20.47
N MET A 82 33.32 -22.14 -20.51
CA MET A 82 33.62 -23.58 -20.52
C MET A 82 33.56 -24.13 -21.96
#